data_AF-A0A940NXK5-F1
#
_entry.id   AF-A0A940NXK5-F1
#
_cell.length_a   1.000
_cell.length_b   1.000
_cell.length_c   1.000
_cell.angle_alpha   90.00
_cell.angle_beta   90.00
_cell.angle_gamma   90.00
#
_symmetry.space_group_name_H-M   'P 1'
#
loop_
_entity.id
_entity.type
_entity.pdbx_description
1 polymer ?
#
loop_
_entity_poly.entity_id
_entity_poly.type
_entity_poly.pdbx_seq_one_letter_code
_entity_poly.pdbx_strand_id
1 'polypeptide(L)'
;MNGKKIIGTLTAAVLCCTALLGFPHLTTAPLCAEAADGRLYNQWEAKWKDVTWDGYATTGNSMYTSACGIFSFCNALYGLNGTEADAVEVAQWAYEIGAFRPGGGGTYRDILYANIEKKFGEKFHFTLGKEYFGTVTQPAAINHLKTGGVIVLHVPGHFIAVTGYNEENQTYHVIESAVSDSRGLSGDSWVSGQKLSQGKTAGAWYILLSNTKAPERAEVGLNTGIDYAGANEVIDFVADSDTRNTFALGINDKDGERLSTLYVRDYALSSRQHFRYQLPVGDYSCYVTGANEFGMIDSPDFVFHVYEGAPEKADFKISAEKGETGKPI
;
A
#
# COMPACT_ATOMS: atom_id res chain seq x y z
N MET A 1 -89.49 -14.32 1.42
CA MET A 1 -88.99 -13.19 2.24
C MET A 1 -87.54 -13.51 2.58
N ASN A 2 -86.61 -13.01 1.76
CA ASN A 2 -85.78 -11.82 1.99
C ASN A 2 -84.48 -12.16 2.73
N GLY A 3 -83.37 -12.17 1.98
CA GLY A 3 -82.02 -12.31 2.53
C GLY A 3 -80.95 -12.33 1.45
N LYS A 4 -80.69 -11.16 0.86
CA LYS A 4 -79.68 -10.92 -0.19
C LYS A 4 -78.27 -11.24 0.28
N LYS A 5 -77.45 -11.70 -0.67
CA LYS A 5 -75.98 -11.71 -0.65
C LYS A 5 -75.42 -10.37 -0.15
N ILE A 6 -74.46 -10.44 0.77
CA ILE A 6 -73.43 -9.39 0.93
C ILE A 6 -72.09 -10.07 0.69
N ILE A 7 -71.47 -9.67 -0.42
CA ILE A 7 -70.07 -9.95 -0.74
C ILE A 7 -69.27 -8.96 0.10
N GLY A 8 -68.58 -9.47 1.12
CA GLY A 8 -67.65 -8.70 1.93
C GLY A 8 -66.23 -8.86 1.39
N THR A 9 -65.74 -7.82 0.73
CA THR A 9 -64.34 -7.63 0.34
C THR A 9 -63.47 -7.65 1.60
N LEU A 10 -62.61 -8.65 1.76
CA LEU A 10 -61.53 -8.60 2.76
C LEU A 10 -60.34 -7.86 2.16
N THR A 11 -60.31 -6.55 2.38
CA THR A 11 -59.10 -5.74 2.22
C THR A 11 -58.17 -6.09 3.38
N ALA A 12 -57.30 -7.07 3.19
CA ALA A 12 -56.15 -7.27 4.07
C ALA A 12 -55.09 -6.24 3.65
N ALA A 13 -54.96 -5.19 4.47
CA ALA A 13 -53.87 -4.25 4.37
C ALA A 13 -52.54 -5.00 4.48
N VAL A 14 -51.75 -4.99 3.40
CA VAL A 14 -50.34 -5.40 3.43
C VAL A 14 -49.62 -4.34 4.24
N LEU A 15 -49.48 -4.61 5.53
CA LEU A 15 -48.60 -3.87 6.41
C LEU A 15 -47.17 -4.17 5.95
N CYS A 16 -46.54 -3.16 5.36
CA CYS A 16 -45.13 -3.14 5.04
C CYS A 16 -44.33 -3.23 6.36
N CYS A 17 -44.00 -4.44 6.78
CA CYS A 17 -43.03 -4.68 7.84
C CYS A 17 -41.67 -4.89 7.21
N THR A 18 -40.94 -3.78 7.09
CA THR A 18 -39.49 -3.74 6.93
C THR A 18 -38.83 -4.45 8.11
N ALA A 19 -38.57 -5.75 7.96
CA ALA A 19 -37.58 -6.43 8.78
C ALA A 19 -36.19 -5.99 8.31
N LEU A 20 -35.77 -4.82 8.79
CA LEU A 20 -34.36 -4.43 8.90
C LEU A 20 -33.69 -5.42 9.87
N LEU A 21 -33.35 -6.60 9.36
CA LEU A 21 -32.36 -7.44 10.02
C LEU A 21 -31.02 -6.75 9.79
N GLY A 22 -30.56 -6.07 10.84
CA GLY A 22 -29.25 -5.47 10.91
C GLY A 22 -28.20 -6.54 10.64
N PHE A 23 -27.60 -6.47 9.47
CA PHE A 23 -26.29 -7.09 9.26
C PHE A 23 -25.35 -6.47 10.30
N PRO A 24 -24.54 -7.27 11.01
CA PRO A 24 -23.42 -6.70 11.72
C PRO A 24 -22.63 -5.90 10.68
N HIS A 25 -22.44 -4.62 10.94
CA HIS A 25 -21.37 -3.85 10.31
C HIS A 25 -20.08 -4.62 10.63
N LEU A 26 -19.72 -5.55 9.76
CA LEU A 26 -18.35 -6.01 9.65
C LEU A 26 -17.59 -4.75 9.24
N THR A 27 -17.00 -4.12 10.24
CA THR A 27 -16.02 -3.05 10.10
C THR A 27 -15.03 -3.52 9.04
N THR A 28 -15.13 -2.93 7.85
CA THR A 28 -14.04 -2.98 6.87
C THR A 28 -12.78 -2.64 7.65
N ALA A 29 -11.78 -3.52 7.63
CA ALA A 29 -10.48 -3.21 8.19
C ALA A 29 -10.08 -1.82 7.66
N PRO A 30 -9.65 -0.90 8.54
CA PRO A 30 -9.38 0.47 8.14
C PRO A 30 -8.30 0.47 7.06
N LEU A 31 -8.58 1.21 5.98
CA LEU A 31 -7.68 1.45 4.86
C LEU A 31 -6.43 2.18 5.36
N CYS A 32 -5.41 1.43 5.77
CA CYS A 32 -4.05 1.94 5.82
C CYS A 32 -3.49 1.79 4.40
N ALA A 33 -3.13 2.90 3.76
CA ALA A 33 -2.21 2.81 2.65
C ALA A 33 -0.94 2.14 3.20
N GLU A 34 -0.58 0.97 2.67
CA GLU A 34 0.45 0.11 3.27
C GLU A 34 1.71 0.93 3.57
N ALA A 35 2.13 0.87 4.83
CA ALA A 35 3.36 1.47 5.28
C ALA A 35 4.56 0.67 4.74
N ALA A 36 5.74 1.29 4.72
CA ALA A 36 6.97 0.53 4.52
C ALA A 36 7.08 -0.60 5.57
N ASP A 37 7.51 -1.79 5.16
CA ASP A 37 7.83 -2.88 6.10
C ASP A 37 9.25 -2.70 6.63
N GLY A 38 9.38 -1.83 7.63
CA GLY A 38 10.64 -1.53 8.27
C GLY A 38 11.44 -0.39 7.64
N ARG A 39 12.63 -0.20 8.22
CA ARG A 39 13.59 0.83 7.83
C ARG A 39 14.76 0.20 7.08
N LEU A 40 14.89 0.53 5.80
CA LEU A 40 15.99 0.07 4.94
C LEU A 40 17.34 0.61 5.44
N TYR A 41 17.43 1.91 5.73
CA TYR A 41 18.68 2.56 6.13
C TYR A 41 18.62 3.23 7.49
N ASN A 42 19.62 2.91 8.31
CA ASN A 42 19.93 3.55 9.59
C ASN A 42 21.24 4.34 9.49
N GLN A 43 21.15 5.67 9.55
CA GLN A 43 22.30 6.58 9.44
C GLN A 43 23.36 6.34 10.53
N TRP A 44 22.98 5.78 11.67
CA TRP A 44 23.89 5.53 12.79
C TRP A 44 24.68 4.22 12.69
N GLU A 45 24.57 3.47 11.60
CA GLU A 45 25.47 2.33 11.40
C GLU A 45 26.92 2.82 11.20
N ALA A 46 27.86 2.14 11.86
CA ALA A 46 29.25 2.57 11.91
C ALA A 46 29.91 2.65 10.52
N LYS A 47 29.52 1.78 9.58
CA LYS A 47 30.03 1.74 8.20
C LYS A 47 29.88 3.06 7.45
N TRP A 48 28.88 3.87 7.81
CA TRP A 48 28.64 5.16 7.16
C TRP A 48 29.67 6.23 7.51
N LYS A 49 30.54 5.99 8.50
CA LYS A 49 31.64 6.89 8.84
C LYS A 49 32.75 6.85 7.78
N ASP A 50 32.89 5.72 7.10
CA ASP A 50 33.95 5.49 6.11
C ASP A 50 33.56 5.94 4.70
N VAL A 51 32.27 6.25 4.47
CA VAL A 51 31.81 6.85 3.22
C VAL A 51 31.87 8.37 3.34
N THR A 52 32.96 8.97 2.86
CA THR A 52 33.30 10.38 3.04
C THR A 52 33.41 11.15 1.72
N TRP A 53 33.29 12.47 1.80
CA TRP A 53 33.58 13.36 0.67
C TRP A 53 34.43 14.56 1.07
N ASP A 54 35.39 14.91 0.22
CA ASP A 54 36.39 15.95 0.51
C ASP A 54 35.95 17.36 0.06
N GLY A 55 35.00 17.47 -0.88
CA GLY A 55 34.65 18.75 -1.51
C GLY A 55 33.82 19.73 -0.69
N TYR A 56 33.18 19.31 0.42
CA TYR A 56 32.22 20.15 1.17
C TYR A 56 32.47 20.22 2.69
N ALA A 57 33.61 19.72 3.18
CA ALA A 57 33.91 19.66 4.60
C ALA A 57 35.17 20.46 4.97
N THR A 58 35.02 21.41 5.90
CA THR A 58 36.15 21.85 6.76
C THR A 58 36.32 20.93 7.97
N THR A 59 35.30 20.12 8.30
CA THR A 59 35.32 19.03 9.30
C THR A 59 34.48 17.87 8.75
N GLY A 60 35.08 16.69 8.59
CA GLY A 60 34.61 15.55 7.79
C GLY A 60 33.09 15.40 7.57
N ASN A 61 32.69 15.42 6.29
CA ASN A 61 31.36 15.01 5.86
C ASN A 61 31.40 13.53 5.51
N SER A 62 30.55 12.76 6.17
CA SER A 62 30.32 11.36 5.84
C SER A 62 28.83 11.09 5.74
N MET A 63 28.47 9.91 5.23
CA MET A 63 27.08 9.46 5.28
C MET A 63 26.54 9.44 6.70
N TYR A 64 27.38 9.11 7.69
CA TYR A 64 27.00 9.09 9.11
C TYR A 64 26.57 10.47 9.64
N THR A 65 27.20 11.56 9.19
CA THR A 65 26.92 12.90 9.72
C THR A 65 25.94 13.69 8.86
N SER A 66 25.85 13.39 7.56
CA SER A 66 25.29 14.33 6.58
C SER A 66 24.23 13.73 5.65
N ALA A 67 24.04 12.41 5.61
CA ALA A 67 23.21 11.79 4.58
C ALA A 67 21.73 11.60 4.95
N CYS A 68 21.19 12.30 5.96
CA CYS A 68 19.78 12.14 6.33
C CYS A 68 18.80 12.36 5.17
N GLY A 69 19.07 13.33 4.28
CA GLY A 69 18.29 13.54 3.05
C GLY A 69 18.34 12.34 2.10
N ILE A 70 19.51 11.73 1.93
CA ILE A 70 19.70 10.55 1.07
C ILE A 70 19.00 9.33 1.65
N PHE A 71 19.22 9.04 2.93
CA PHE A 71 18.60 7.89 3.58
C PHE A 71 17.08 8.02 3.64
N SER A 72 16.55 9.21 3.92
CA SER A 72 15.10 9.42 3.93
C SER A 72 14.50 9.31 2.53
N PHE A 73 15.20 9.73 1.48
CA PHE A 73 14.80 9.44 0.10
C PHE A 73 14.77 7.93 -0.20
N CYS A 74 15.84 7.20 0.15
CA CYS A 74 15.91 5.76 -0.13
C CYS A 74 14.87 4.96 0.69
N ASN A 75 14.66 5.32 1.95
CA ASN A 75 13.59 4.74 2.78
C ASN A 75 12.19 5.05 2.21
N ALA A 76 12.01 6.24 1.62
CA ALA A 76 10.76 6.56 0.94
C ALA A 76 10.55 5.68 -0.30
N LEU A 77 11.57 5.49 -1.15
CA LEU A 77 11.49 4.58 -2.30
C LEU A 77 11.17 3.13 -1.89
N TYR A 78 11.83 2.65 -0.83
CA TYR A 78 11.53 1.34 -0.28
C TYR A 78 10.06 1.22 0.15
N GLY A 79 9.51 2.22 0.84
CA GLY A 79 8.08 2.25 1.17
C GLY A 79 7.15 2.43 -0.03
N LEU A 80 7.62 3.03 -1.12
CA LEU A 80 6.83 3.32 -2.31
C LEU A 80 6.59 2.07 -3.15
N ASN A 81 7.64 1.31 -3.41
CA ASN A 81 7.63 0.21 -4.37
C ASN A 81 8.62 -0.93 -4.05
N GLY A 82 9.16 -0.97 -2.83
CA GLY A 82 10.14 -1.98 -2.41
C GLY A 82 11.55 -1.77 -2.97
N THR A 83 11.82 -0.68 -3.70
CA THR A 83 13.14 -0.43 -4.28
C THR A 83 14.19 -0.21 -3.19
N GLU A 84 15.17 -1.10 -3.13
CA GLU A 84 16.38 -0.96 -2.32
C GLU A 84 17.43 -0.12 -3.05
N ALA A 85 17.19 1.20 -3.15
CA ALA A 85 18.14 2.11 -3.80
C ALA A 85 19.50 2.10 -3.08
N ASP A 86 20.60 1.99 -3.81
CA ASP A 86 21.95 2.07 -3.24
C ASP A 86 22.22 3.50 -2.74
N ALA A 87 22.21 3.67 -1.41
CA ALA A 87 22.40 4.97 -0.81
C ALA A 87 23.79 5.56 -1.07
N VAL A 88 24.82 4.73 -1.29
CA VAL A 88 26.17 5.21 -1.63
C VAL A 88 26.17 5.80 -3.04
N GLU A 89 25.54 5.13 -4.00
CA GLU A 89 25.39 5.65 -5.37
C GLU A 89 24.64 6.98 -5.38
N VAL A 90 23.49 7.06 -4.69
CA VAL A 90 22.68 8.29 -4.64
C VAL A 90 23.45 9.41 -3.96
N ALA A 91 24.17 9.11 -2.86
CA ALA A 91 24.96 10.11 -2.15
C ALA A 91 26.18 10.58 -2.98
N GLN A 92 26.87 9.68 -3.66
CA GLN A 92 27.99 10.03 -4.55
C GLN A 92 27.52 10.95 -5.68
N TRP A 93 26.40 10.63 -6.33
CA TRP A 93 25.82 11.50 -7.34
C TRP A 93 25.38 12.86 -6.76
N ALA A 94 24.75 12.87 -5.58
CA ALA A 94 24.34 14.10 -4.91
C ALA A 94 25.56 14.99 -4.57
N TYR A 95 26.69 14.38 -4.21
CA TYR A 95 27.97 15.06 -4.04
C TYR A 95 28.46 15.69 -5.34
N GLU A 96 28.46 14.95 -6.45
CA GLU A 96 28.94 15.43 -7.76
C GLU A 96 28.17 16.65 -8.29
N ILE A 97 26.87 16.76 -7.98
CA ILE A 97 26.04 17.90 -8.38
C ILE A 97 26.03 19.05 -7.35
N GLY A 98 26.80 18.91 -6.26
CA GLY A 98 26.86 19.90 -5.18
C GLY A 98 25.61 20.03 -4.34
N ALA A 99 24.84 18.95 -4.21
CA ALA A 99 23.66 18.92 -3.37
C ALA A 99 23.99 18.81 -1.86
N PHE A 100 25.23 18.58 -1.45
CA PHE A 100 25.60 18.61 -0.03
C PHE A 100 25.93 20.02 0.47
N ARG A 101 25.54 20.32 1.71
CA ARG A 101 25.78 21.61 2.35
C ARG A 101 27.21 21.71 2.87
N PRO A 102 27.98 22.76 2.52
CA PRO A 102 29.28 23.00 3.12
C PRO A 102 29.17 23.20 4.64
N GLY A 103 30.02 22.51 5.41
CA GLY A 103 30.25 22.76 6.85
C GLY A 103 29.09 22.55 7.83
N GLY A 104 27.86 22.29 7.35
CA GLY A 104 26.66 22.17 8.18
C GLY A 104 26.00 20.79 8.18
N GLY A 105 26.50 19.86 7.37
CA GLY A 105 25.87 18.57 7.11
C GLY A 105 24.52 18.68 6.40
N GLY A 106 24.04 17.57 5.84
CA GLY A 106 22.77 17.51 5.12
C GLY A 106 22.85 17.93 3.66
N THR A 107 21.72 17.80 2.97
CA THR A 107 21.57 18.13 1.56
C THR A 107 20.74 19.40 1.35
N TYR A 108 21.06 20.17 0.32
CA TYR A 108 20.23 21.21 -0.25
C TYR A 108 19.06 20.55 -0.99
N ARG A 109 17.84 20.71 -0.45
CA ARG A 109 16.63 20.12 -1.06
C ARG A 109 16.37 20.64 -2.47
N ASP A 110 16.63 21.92 -2.69
CA ASP A 110 16.43 22.64 -3.95
C ASP A 110 17.37 22.15 -5.05
N ILE A 111 18.60 21.74 -4.70
CA ILE A 111 19.54 21.13 -5.66
C ILE A 111 19.20 19.65 -5.87
N LEU A 112 18.99 18.90 -4.79
CA LEU A 112 18.74 17.47 -4.85
C LEU A 112 17.46 17.16 -5.64
N TYR A 113 16.33 17.68 -5.19
CA TYR A 113 15.02 17.34 -5.75
C TYR A 113 14.73 18.00 -7.10
N ALA A 114 15.48 19.03 -7.50
CA ALA A 114 15.41 19.53 -8.87
C ALA A 114 16.03 18.58 -9.91
N ASN A 115 16.86 17.61 -9.47
CA ASN A 115 17.65 16.79 -10.39
C ASN A 115 17.47 15.27 -10.21
N ILE A 116 16.98 14.82 -9.05
CA ILE A 116 17.01 13.40 -8.68
C ILE A 116 16.09 12.54 -9.54
N GLU A 117 14.92 13.03 -9.91
CA GLU A 117 14.02 12.31 -10.84
C GLU A 117 14.66 12.12 -12.21
N LYS A 118 15.28 13.17 -12.75
CA LYS A 118 15.96 13.07 -14.06
C LYS A 118 17.08 12.03 -14.04
N LYS A 119 17.77 11.88 -12.91
CA LYS A 119 18.87 10.91 -12.77
C LYS A 119 18.38 9.49 -12.50
N PHE A 120 17.39 9.32 -11.64
CA PHE A 120 17.04 8.04 -11.03
C PHE A 120 15.58 7.63 -11.18
N GLY A 121 14.71 8.49 -11.70
CA GLY A 121 13.26 8.26 -11.80
C GLY A 121 12.92 6.99 -12.59
N GLU A 122 13.57 6.78 -13.74
CA GLU A 122 13.41 5.55 -14.52
C GLU A 122 14.01 4.33 -13.79
N LYS A 123 15.21 4.48 -13.21
CA LYS A 123 15.92 3.39 -12.53
C LYS A 123 15.19 2.87 -11.29
N PHE A 124 14.59 3.77 -10.51
CA PHE A 124 13.94 3.46 -9.24
C PHE A 124 12.41 3.59 -9.29
N HIS A 125 11.86 3.72 -10.50
CA HIS A 125 10.43 3.77 -10.78
C HIS A 125 9.67 4.78 -9.90
N PHE A 126 10.11 6.04 -9.92
CA PHE A 126 9.40 7.13 -9.26
C PHE A 126 9.33 8.40 -10.10
N THR A 127 8.34 9.23 -9.80
CA THR A 127 8.24 10.62 -10.27
C THR A 127 8.02 11.55 -9.08
N LEU A 128 8.48 12.79 -9.19
CA LEU A 128 8.24 13.82 -8.19
C LEU A 128 6.96 14.58 -8.50
N GLY A 129 6.10 14.65 -7.50
CA GLY A 129 4.97 15.56 -7.51
C GLY A 129 5.36 16.98 -7.11
N LYS A 130 4.35 17.78 -6.84
CA LYS A 130 4.51 19.15 -6.37
C LYS A 130 5.22 19.18 -5.00
N GLU A 131 6.08 20.17 -4.81
CA GLU A 131 6.61 20.52 -3.49
C GLU A 131 5.67 21.44 -2.71
N TYR A 132 5.69 21.32 -1.40
CA TYR A 132 4.81 22.07 -0.51
C TYR A 132 5.59 22.61 0.68
N PHE A 133 5.11 23.72 1.22
CA PHE A 133 5.60 24.30 2.46
C PHE A 133 4.62 24.01 3.60
N GLY A 134 5.16 23.72 4.78
CA GLY A 134 4.41 23.32 5.97
C GLY A 134 4.44 21.81 6.25
N THR A 135 3.46 21.34 7.01
CA THR A 135 3.38 19.97 7.53
C THR A 135 2.55 19.04 6.63
N VAL A 136 2.73 17.73 6.80
CA VAL A 136 2.01 16.66 6.10
C VAL A 136 0.56 16.49 6.54
N THR A 137 0.08 17.29 7.49
CA THR A 137 -1.34 17.30 7.88
C THR A 137 -2.25 18.06 6.92
N GLN A 138 -1.69 18.55 5.80
CA GLN A 138 -2.46 19.22 4.76
C GLN A 138 -3.18 18.21 3.87
N PRO A 139 -4.36 18.54 3.31
CA PRO A 139 -5.12 17.62 2.46
C PRO A 139 -4.33 17.04 1.29
N ALA A 140 -3.43 17.81 0.68
CA ALA A 140 -2.60 17.32 -0.44
C ALA A 140 -1.70 16.16 -0.03
N ALA A 141 -1.01 16.26 1.11
CA ALA A 141 -0.17 15.19 1.63
C ALA A 141 -1.00 13.96 2.06
N ILE A 142 -2.11 14.18 2.77
CA ILE A 142 -2.99 13.10 3.20
C ILE A 142 -3.54 12.32 1.99
N ASN A 143 -4.07 13.03 0.99
CA ASN A 143 -4.61 12.40 -0.21
C ASN A 143 -3.53 11.61 -0.96
N HIS A 144 -2.32 12.18 -1.08
CA HIS A 144 -1.20 11.50 -1.73
C HIS A 144 -0.77 10.22 -0.99
N LEU A 145 -0.72 10.26 0.34
CA LEU A 145 -0.42 9.08 1.15
C LEU A 145 -1.53 8.03 1.04
N LYS A 146 -2.80 8.45 1.00
CA LYS A 146 -3.95 7.53 0.81
C LYS A 146 -3.89 6.82 -0.54
N THR A 147 -3.43 7.47 -1.62
CA THR A 147 -3.20 6.83 -2.92
C THR A 147 -1.92 6.01 -2.97
N GLY A 148 -1.26 5.84 -1.82
CA GLY A 148 -0.07 5.03 -1.68
C GLY A 148 1.21 5.64 -2.21
N GLY A 149 1.18 6.94 -2.52
CA GLY A 149 2.40 7.71 -2.68
C GLY A 149 3.11 7.88 -1.34
N VAL A 150 4.39 8.25 -1.39
CA VAL A 150 5.20 8.52 -0.20
C VAL A 150 5.68 9.96 -0.21
N ILE A 151 6.21 10.41 0.93
CA ILE A 151 6.66 11.79 1.11
C ILE A 151 8.04 11.79 1.72
N VAL A 152 8.93 12.65 1.22
CA VAL A 152 10.09 13.09 1.99
C VAL A 152 9.79 14.42 2.65
N LEU A 153 9.86 14.44 3.98
CA LEU A 153 9.51 15.57 4.83
C LEU A 153 10.76 16.18 5.44
N HIS A 154 10.96 17.48 5.22
CA HIS A 154 11.96 18.27 5.91
C HIS A 154 11.40 18.84 7.21
N VAL A 155 12.07 18.52 8.32
CA VAL A 155 11.83 19.03 9.67
C VAL A 155 13.07 19.84 10.12
N PRO A 156 13.05 20.55 11.26
CA PRO A 156 14.19 21.39 11.67
C PRO A 156 15.54 20.63 11.69
N GLY A 157 16.38 20.94 10.69
CA GLY A 157 17.74 20.39 10.53
C GLY A 157 17.80 18.92 10.10
N HIS A 158 16.71 18.34 9.57
CA HIS A 158 16.65 16.91 9.27
C HIS A 158 15.59 16.56 8.21
N PHE A 159 15.72 15.39 7.60
CA PHE A 159 14.73 14.82 6.66
C PHE A 159 14.24 13.47 7.17
N ILE A 160 12.94 13.21 7.07
CA ILE A 160 12.33 11.91 7.37
C ILE A 160 11.48 11.43 6.21
N ALA A 161 11.23 10.13 6.12
CA ALA A 161 10.28 9.58 5.16
C ALA A 161 8.91 9.38 5.83
N VAL A 162 7.83 9.72 5.12
CA VAL A 162 6.46 9.40 5.52
C VAL A 162 5.89 8.47 4.46
N THR A 163 5.60 7.23 4.83
CA THR A 163 5.31 6.15 3.86
C THR A 163 3.90 5.59 3.96
N GLY A 164 3.07 6.15 4.84
CA GLY A 164 1.67 5.73 4.97
C GLY A 164 0.85 6.71 5.81
N TYR A 165 -0.47 6.60 5.66
CA TYR A 165 -1.46 7.31 6.47
C TYR A 165 -2.56 6.34 6.89
N ASN A 166 -2.89 6.37 8.17
CA ASN A 166 -3.98 5.60 8.76
C ASN A 166 -5.12 6.57 9.08
N GLU A 167 -6.22 6.43 8.35
CA GLU A 167 -7.38 7.32 8.48
C GLU A 167 -8.17 7.10 9.78
N GLU A 168 -8.17 5.88 10.33
CA GLU A 168 -8.94 5.53 11.53
C GLU A 168 -8.47 6.33 12.75
N ASN A 169 -7.15 6.41 12.94
CA ASN A 169 -6.54 7.08 14.09
C ASN A 169 -5.75 8.33 13.70
N GLN A 170 -5.80 8.74 12.43
CA GLN A 170 -5.16 9.94 11.89
C GLN A 170 -3.65 9.99 12.17
N THR A 171 -3.00 8.84 12.04
CA THR A 171 -1.55 8.69 12.21
C THR A 171 -0.83 8.52 10.88
N TYR A 172 0.46 8.84 10.90
CA TYR A 172 1.36 8.82 9.75
C TYR A 172 2.46 7.81 10.03
N HIS A 173 2.75 6.95 9.08
CA HIS A 173 3.88 6.05 9.20
C HIS A 173 5.16 6.77 8.83
N VAL A 174 6.13 6.78 9.74
CA VAL A 174 7.37 7.55 9.63
C VAL A 174 8.57 6.63 9.77
N ILE A 175 9.47 6.73 8.81
CA ILE A 175 10.80 6.13 8.88
C ILE A 175 11.83 7.23 9.20
N GLU A 176 12.46 7.11 10.36
CA GLU A 176 13.48 8.01 10.89
C GLU A 176 14.87 7.36 10.72
N SER A 177 15.63 7.89 9.76
CA SER A 177 16.94 7.35 9.41
C SER A 177 18.00 7.64 10.49
N ALA A 178 17.88 8.73 11.25
CA ALA A 178 18.84 9.19 12.24
C ALA A 178 18.18 9.44 13.60
N VAL A 179 17.60 8.39 14.20
CA VAL A 179 16.88 8.44 15.49
C VAL A 179 17.62 9.29 16.52
N SER A 180 16.90 10.23 17.15
CA SER A 180 17.44 11.05 18.23
C SER A 180 16.39 11.32 19.29
N ASP A 181 16.82 11.37 20.55
CA ASP A 181 15.95 11.67 21.70
C ASP A 181 15.23 13.02 21.54
N SER A 182 15.90 14.00 20.92
CA SER A 182 15.34 15.34 20.72
C SER A 182 14.11 15.37 19.81
N ARG A 183 14.01 14.43 18.87
CA ARG A 183 12.83 14.26 18.02
C ARG A 183 11.81 13.33 18.66
N GLY A 184 12.25 12.35 19.44
CA GLY A 184 11.37 11.36 20.07
C GLY A 184 10.55 10.59 19.03
N LEU A 185 11.23 10.17 17.95
CA LEU A 185 10.72 9.27 16.93
C LEU A 185 11.50 7.96 17.01
N SER A 186 10.81 6.83 16.86
CA SER A 186 11.47 5.54 16.64
C SER A 186 11.91 5.45 15.18
N GLY A 187 12.83 4.53 14.87
CA GLY A 187 13.30 4.34 13.49
C GLY A 187 12.20 3.97 12.50
N ASP A 188 11.16 3.32 13.01
CA ASP A 188 9.91 2.98 12.35
C ASP A 188 8.79 3.22 13.37
N SER A 189 7.80 4.05 13.03
CA SER A 189 6.66 4.30 13.90
C SER A 189 5.47 4.95 13.22
N TRP A 190 4.28 4.67 13.73
CA TRP A 190 3.08 5.47 13.49
C TRP A 190 3.02 6.65 14.48
N VAL A 191 2.85 7.87 13.97
CA VAL A 191 2.85 9.09 14.78
C VAL A 191 1.68 10.00 14.43
N SER A 192 1.20 10.77 15.40
CA SER A 192 0.07 11.69 15.17
C SER A 192 0.45 12.89 14.30
N GLY A 193 -0.53 13.46 13.60
CA GLY A 193 -0.34 14.72 12.88
C GLY A 193 0.13 15.87 13.78
N GLN A 194 -0.29 15.90 15.05
CA GLN A 194 0.19 16.87 16.03
C GLN A 194 1.71 16.75 16.25
N LYS A 195 2.24 15.52 16.39
CA LYS A 195 3.68 15.28 16.51
C LYS A 195 4.44 15.85 15.31
N LEU A 196 3.92 15.64 14.09
CA LEU A 196 4.54 16.15 12.86
C LEU A 196 4.33 17.65 12.61
N SER A 197 3.57 18.33 13.46
CA SER A 197 3.26 19.76 13.31
C SER A 197 3.90 20.63 14.39
N GLN A 198 4.67 20.05 15.31
CA GLN A 198 5.21 20.75 16.48
C GLN A 198 6.66 20.38 16.78
N GLY A 199 7.40 21.31 17.39
CA GLY A 199 8.75 21.08 17.90
C GLY A 199 9.77 20.67 16.82
N LYS A 200 10.63 19.71 17.15
CA LYS A 200 11.73 19.22 16.27
C LYS A 200 11.26 18.32 15.13
N THR A 201 9.97 18.01 15.08
CA THR A 201 9.33 17.22 14.03
C THR A 201 8.33 18.04 13.23
N ALA A 202 8.23 19.35 13.49
CA ALA A 202 7.35 20.26 12.74
C ALA A 202 7.76 20.31 11.27
N GLY A 203 6.92 19.77 10.39
CA GLY A 203 7.13 19.84 8.96
C GLY A 203 7.24 21.28 8.47
N ALA A 204 8.32 21.56 7.72
CA ALA A 204 8.54 22.87 7.12
C ALA A 204 8.42 22.84 5.59
N TRP A 205 8.71 21.70 4.98
CA TRP A 205 8.63 21.47 3.55
C TRP A 205 8.54 19.99 3.26
N TYR A 206 7.86 19.60 2.20
CA TYR A 206 7.82 18.22 1.76
C TYR A 206 7.66 18.12 0.25
N ILE A 207 8.07 16.96 -0.28
CA ILE A 207 7.88 16.61 -1.68
C ILE A 207 7.19 15.25 -1.79
N LEU A 208 6.28 15.15 -2.74
CA LEU A 208 5.51 13.96 -3.03
C LEU A 208 6.28 13.06 -4.00
N LEU A 209 6.31 11.76 -3.73
CA LEU A 209 6.85 10.75 -4.65
C LEU A 209 5.72 9.78 -5.03
N SER A 210 5.54 9.54 -6.33
CA SER A 210 4.61 8.56 -6.88
C SER A 210 5.36 7.42 -7.53
N ASN A 211 4.79 6.22 -7.48
CA ASN A 211 5.35 5.04 -8.13
C ASN A 211 5.11 5.12 -9.63
N THR A 212 6.11 4.82 -10.45
CA THR A 212 6.00 4.72 -11.92
C THR A 212 6.18 3.29 -12.43
N LYS A 213 6.28 2.32 -11.53
CA LYS A 213 6.37 0.91 -11.87
C LYS A 213 5.00 0.41 -12.36
N ALA A 214 4.96 -0.19 -13.54
CA ALA A 214 3.81 -0.98 -13.94
C ALA A 214 3.71 -2.23 -13.05
N PRO A 215 2.51 -2.78 -12.80
CA PRO A 215 2.40 -4.03 -12.08
C PRO A 215 3.11 -5.18 -12.76
N GLU A 216 3.82 -5.98 -11.97
CA GLU A 216 4.46 -7.22 -12.41
C GLU A 216 3.83 -8.46 -11.73
N ARG A 217 3.04 -8.25 -10.69
CA ARG A 217 2.31 -9.29 -9.97
C ARG A 217 0.87 -8.85 -9.72
N ALA A 218 -0.08 -9.74 -10.00
CA ALA A 218 -1.43 -9.67 -9.47
C ALA A 218 -1.82 -11.06 -8.99
N GLU A 219 -2.52 -11.14 -7.86
CA GLU A 219 -2.96 -12.39 -7.26
C GLU A 219 -4.39 -12.26 -6.76
N VAL A 220 -5.14 -13.35 -6.81
CA VAL A 220 -6.47 -13.45 -6.22
C VAL A 220 -6.65 -14.78 -5.50
N GLY A 221 -7.36 -14.76 -4.39
CA GLY A 221 -7.77 -15.95 -3.66
C GLY A 221 -8.98 -15.66 -2.77
N LEU A 222 -9.36 -16.64 -1.93
CA LEU A 222 -10.43 -16.47 -0.95
C LEU A 222 -9.87 -16.03 0.41
N ASN A 223 -10.54 -15.09 1.08
CA ASN A 223 -10.14 -14.58 2.40
C ASN A 223 -10.20 -15.64 3.51
N THR A 224 -10.92 -16.75 3.27
CA THR A 224 -11.07 -17.86 4.22
C THR A 224 -9.77 -18.65 4.41
N GLY A 225 -8.76 -18.47 3.55
CA GLY A 225 -7.54 -19.26 3.54
C GLY A 225 -7.77 -20.71 3.07
N ILE A 226 -8.92 -21.00 2.46
CA ILE A 226 -9.30 -22.33 1.96
C ILE A 226 -10.12 -22.17 0.68
N ASP A 227 -9.94 -23.07 -0.30
CA ASP A 227 -10.50 -23.00 -1.66
C ASP A 227 -11.99 -23.37 -1.77
N TYR A 228 -12.80 -23.06 -0.73
CA TYR A 228 -14.23 -23.34 -0.73
C TYR A 228 -15.07 -22.18 -0.22
N ALA A 229 -16.29 -22.08 -0.76
CA ALA A 229 -17.32 -21.16 -0.29
C ALA A 229 -18.68 -21.85 -0.19
N GLY A 230 -19.55 -21.40 0.73
CA GLY A 230 -20.93 -21.85 0.83
C GLY A 230 -21.82 -21.19 -0.22
N ALA A 231 -22.80 -21.93 -0.74
CA ALA A 231 -23.75 -21.46 -1.72
C ALA A 231 -24.62 -20.36 -1.16
N ASN A 232 -24.80 -19.28 -1.94
CA ASN A 232 -25.53 -18.08 -1.53
C ASN A 232 -24.93 -17.35 -0.30
N GLU A 233 -23.77 -17.77 0.20
CA GLU A 233 -22.99 -16.98 1.14
C GLU A 233 -22.21 -15.90 0.40
N VAL A 234 -21.89 -14.82 1.11
CA VAL A 234 -21.03 -13.77 0.57
C VAL A 234 -19.60 -14.30 0.54
N ILE A 235 -19.10 -14.58 -0.65
CA ILE A 235 -17.71 -14.95 -0.92
C ILE A 235 -16.87 -13.69 -0.88
N ASP A 236 -15.80 -13.72 -0.09
CA ASP A 236 -14.84 -12.63 0.05
C ASP A 236 -13.55 -12.98 -0.70
N PHE A 237 -13.39 -12.42 -1.90
CA PHE A 237 -12.18 -12.56 -2.70
C PHE A 237 -11.18 -11.49 -2.29
N VAL A 238 -9.94 -11.91 -2.08
CA VAL A 238 -8.82 -11.02 -1.77
C VAL A 238 -7.95 -10.93 -3.01
N ALA A 239 -7.83 -9.72 -3.56
CA ALA A 239 -6.87 -9.39 -4.59
C ALA A 239 -5.63 -8.73 -3.98
N ASP A 240 -4.46 -8.97 -4.56
CA ASP A 240 -3.18 -8.38 -4.16
C ASP A 240 -2.34 -8.02 -5.40
N SER A 241 -1.46 -7.02 -5.30
CA SER A 241 -0.52 -6.64 -6.37
C SER A 241 0.75 -5.98 -5.83
N ASP A 242 1.86 -6.11 -6.56
CA ASP A 242 3.16 -5.52 -6.17
C ASP A 242 3.23 -4.00 -6.36
N THR A 243 2.32 -3.44 -7.15
CA THR A 243 2.15 -2.00 -7.28
C THR A 243 0.75 -1.66 -6.76
N ARG A 244 0.63 -0.62 -5.93
CA ARG A 244 -0.67 -0.21 -5.38
C ARG A 244 -1.60 0.20 -6.53
N ASN A 245 -2.61 -0.62 -6.81
CA ASN A 245 -3.32 -0.61 -8.08
C ASN A 245 -4.83 -0.46 -7.93
N THR A 246 -5.47 -0.10 -9.04
CA THR A 246 -6.88 -0.41 -9.25
C THR A 246 -7.05 -1.88 -9.61
N PHE A 247 -8.17 -2.47 -9.22
CA PHE A 247 -8.43 -3.89 -9.45
C PHE A 247 -9.74 -4.12 -10.19
N ALA A 248 -9.71 -5.07 -11.12
CA ALA A 248 -10.89 -5.63 -11.75
C ALA A 248 -10.90 -7.15 -11.56
N LEU A 249 -11.88 -7.67 -10.81
CA LEU A 249 -12.07 -9.11 -10.62
C LEU A 249 -13.00 -9.66 -11.70
N GLY A 250 -12.51 -10.58 -12.51
CA GLY A 250 -13.31 -11.36 -13.43
C GLY A 250 -13.70 -12.71 -12.85
N ILE A 251 -14.99 -13.04 -12.86
CA ILE A 251 -15.52 -14.33 -12.40
C ILE A 251 -16.14 -15.04 -13.59
N ASN A 252 -15.71 -16.28 -13.84
CA ASN A 252 -16.16 -17.12 -14.94
C ASN A 252 -16.81 -18.41 -14.41
N ASP A 253 -17.69 -19.01 -15.19
CA ASP A 253 -18.22 -20.34 -14.92
C ASP A 253 -17.22 -21.46 -15.28
N LYS A 254 -17.62 -22.71 -15.03
CA LYS A 254 -16.82 -23.92 -15.32
C LYS A 254 -16.38 -24.08 -16.78
N ASP A 255 -17.08 -23.44 -17.72
CA ASP A 255 -16.79 -23.50 -19.15
C ASP A 255 -15.91 -22.32 -19.60
N GLY A 256 -15.56 -21.42 -18.66
CA GLY A 256 -14.74 -20.24 -18.90
C GLY A 256 -15.55 -19.02 -19.34
N GLU A 257 -16.89 -19.08 -19.33
CA GLU A 257 -17.74 -17.97 -19.75
C GLU A 257 -17.86 -16.93 -18.62
N ARG A 258 -17.75 -15.64 -18.99
CA ARG A 258 -17.78 -14.53 -18.03
C ARG A 258 -19.16 -14.39 -17.39
N LEU A 259 -19.21 -14.57 -16.07
CA LEU A 259 -20.42 -14.33 -15.27
C LEU A 259 -20.49 -12.90 -14.76
N SER A 260 -19.37 -12.37 -14.25
CA SER A 260 -19.33 -11.05 -13.62
C SER A 260 -17.96 -10.40 -13.70
N THR A 261 -17.95 -9.07 -13.78
CA THR A 261 -16.74 -8.27 -13.59
C THR A 261 -17.00 -7.24 -12.51
N LEU A 262 -16.25 -7.33 -11.42
CA LEU A 262 -16.31 -6.39 -10.31
C LEU A 262 -15.14 -5.43 -10.40
N TYR A 263 -15.40 -4.13 -10.19
CA TYR A 263 -14.37 -3.11 -10.27
C TYR A 263 -14.24 -2.40 -8.94
N VAL A 264 -12.99 -2.14 -8.58
CA VAL A 264 -12.65 -1.18 -7.55
C VAL A 264 -11.86 -0.07 -8.23
N ARG A 265 -12.53 1.06 -8.45
CA ARG A 265 -11.97 2.27 -9.11
C ARG A 265 -11.61 3.35 -8.10
N ASP A 266 -11.23 2.96 -6.90
CA ASP A 266 -10.76 3.93 -5.92
C ASP A 266 -9.24 3.91 -5.94
N TYR A 267 -8.64 5.02 -6.38
CA TYR A 267 -7.19 5.16 -6.50
C TYR A 267 -6.49 5.28 -5.13
N ALA A 268 -7.27 5.32 -4.05
CA ALA A 268 -6.85 5.54 -2.67
C ALA A 268 -6.53 4.26 -1.88
N LEU A 269 -6.14 3.19 -2.57
CA LEU A 269 -6.32 1.84 -2.04
C LEU A 269 -5.02 1.04 -1.90
N SER A 270 -4.97 0.27 -0.82
CA SER A 270 -3.92 -0.70 -0.47
C SER A 270 -3.63 -1.68 -1.62
N SER A 271 -2.42 -2.27 -1.61
CA SER A 271 -2.07 -3.39 -2.51
C SER A 271 -3.10 -4.53 -2.43
N ARG A 272 -3.76 -4.69 -1.28
CA ARG A 272 -4.76 -5.71 -1.03
C ARG A 272 -6.19 -5.16 -1.06
N GLN A 273 -7.07 -5.79 -1.84
CA GLN A 273 -8.49 -5.42 -1.99
C GLN A 273 -9.46 -6.58 -1.78
N HIS A 274 -10.64 -6.26 -1.26
CA HIS A 274 -11.71 -7.24 -1.03
C HIS A 274 -12.85 -7.05 -2.00
N PHE A 275 -13.26 -8.14 -2.67
CA PHE A 275 -14.46 -8.19 -3.50
C PHE A 275 -15.46 -9.15 -2.88
N ARG A 276 -16.70 -8.69 -2.72
CA ARG A 276 -17.77 -9.49 -2.13
C ARG A 276 -18.79 -9.86 -3.20
N TYR A 277 -19.03 -11.16 -3.39
CA TYR A 277 -19.96 -11.66 -4.40
C TYR A 277 -20.66 -12.94 -3.93
N GLN A 278 -21.83 -13.24 -4.49
CA GLN A 278 -22.57 -14.47 -4.18
C GLN A 278 -22.68 -15.32 -5.45
N LEU A 279 -22.44 -16.62 -5.31
CA LEU A 279 -22.56 -17.60 -6.39
C LEU A 279 -23.44 -18.78 -5.94
N PRO A 280 -24.17 -19.41 -6.87
CA PRO A 280 -24.81 -20.69 -6.62
C PRO A 280 -23.77 -21.81 -6.50
N VAL A 281 -24.23 -23.02 -6.19
CA VAL A 281 -23.38 -24.23 -6.19
C VAL A 281 -22.77 -24.44 -7.57
N GLY A 282 -21.48 -24.70 -7.63
CA GLY A 282 -20.79 -24.98 -8.89
C GLY A 282 -19.27 -24.80 -8.84
N ASP A 283 -18.65 -25.12 -9.97
CA ASP A 283 -17.23 -24.87 -10.25
C ASP A 283 -17.06 -23.51 -10.95
N TYR A 284 -16.07 -22.74 -10.52
CA TYR A 284 -15.79 -21.41 -11.03
C TYR A 284 -14.29 -21.17 -11.17
N SER A 285 -13.94 -20.22 -12.02
CA SER A 285 -12.62 -19.59 -11.99
C SER A 285 -12.74 -18.09 -11.84
N CYS A 286 -11.72 -17.47 -11.29
CA CYS A 286 -11.58 -16.02 -11.33
C CYS A 286 -10.13 -15.60 -11.55
N TYR A 287 -9.95 -14.41 -12.07
CA TYR A 287 -8.66 -13.74 -12.12
C TYR A 287 -8.86 -12.27 -11.76
N VAL A 288 -7.80 -11.63 -11.28
CA VAL A 288 -7.82 -10.19 -11.04
C VAL A 288 -6.83 -9.49 -11.97
N THR A 289 -7.30 -8.41 -12.58
CA THR A 289 -6.45 -7.45 -13.27
C THR A 289 -6.00 -6.38 -12.27
N GLY A 290 -4.69 -6.30 -12.00
CA GLY A 290 -4.09 -5.14 -11.33
C GLY A 290 -3.65 -4.11 -12.37
N ALA A 291 -4.07 -2.85 -12.22
CA ALA A 291 -3.75 -1.80 -13.17
C ALA A 291 -3.43 -0.45 -12.51
N ASN A 292 -2.49 0.28 -13.12
CA ASN A 292 -2.21 1.69 -12.87
C ASN A 292 -1.99 2.44 -14.19
N GLU A 293 -1.59 3.71 -14.13
CA GLU A 293 -1.38 4.52 -15.34
C GLU A 293 -0.19 4.06 -16.22
N PHE A 294 0.67 3.18 -15.70
CA PHE A 294 1.87 2.67 -16.38
C PHE A 294 1.67 1.29 -17.01
N GLY A 295 0.64 0.55 -16.61
CA GLY A 295 0.33 -0.76 -17.18
C GLY A 295 -0.72 -1.56 -16.41
N MET A 296 -0.96 -2.77 -16.90
CA MET A 296 -1.89 -3.72 -16.30
C MET A 296 -1.35 -5.15 -16.44
N ILE A 297 -1.68 -6.00 -15.46
CA ILE A 297 -1.39 -7.43 -15.50
C ILE A 297 -2.59 -8.21 -14.95
N ASP A 298 -2.87 -9.35 -15.59
CA ASP A 298 -3.83 -10.32 -15.07
C ASP A 298 -3.11 -11.33 -14.17
N SER A 299 -3.74 -11.70 -13.06
CA SER A 299 -3.30 -12.85 -12.27
C SER A 299 -3.48 -14.14 -13.07
N PRO A 300 -2.79 -15.24 -12.70
CA PRO A 300 -3.24 -16.57 -13.05
C PRO A 300 -4.69 -16.80 -12.62
N ASP A 301 -5.39 -17.71 -13.30
CA ASP A 301 -6.72 -18.14 -12.89
C ASP A 301 -6.66 -18.86 -11.54
N PHE A 302 -7.51 -18.43 -10.62
CA PHE A 302 -7.82 -19.09 -9.36
C PHE A 302 -9.11 -19.90 -9.53
N VAL A 303 -9.04 -21.21 -9.35
CA VAL A 303 -10.18 -22.14 -9.51
C VAL A 303 -10.70 -22.54 -8.14
N PHE A 304 -12.02 -22.49 -7.95
CA PHE A 304 -12.65 -22.81 -6.68
C PHE A 304 -14.04 -23.44 -6.87
N HIS A 305 -14.53 -24.12 -5.82
CA HIS A 305 -15.85 -24.73 -5.81
C HIS A 305 -16.75 -24.11 -4.74
N VAL A 306 -18.02 -23.90 -5.10
CA VAL A 306 -19.06 -23.42 -4.18
C VAL A 306 -19.97 -24.59 -3.82
N TYR A 307 -20.06 -24.90 -2.52
CA TYR A 307 -20.80 -26.06 -1.99
C TYR A 307 -22.16 -25.67 -1.44
N GLU A 308 -23.15 -26.56 -1.47
CA GLU A 308 -24.49 -26.31 -0.93
C GLU A 308 -24.51 -26.07 0.61
N GLY A 309 -23.43 -26.48 1.30
CA GLY A 309 -23.14 -26.23 2.70
C GLY A 309 -21.70 -26.61 3.04
N ALA A 310 -21.25 -26.35 4.27
CA ALA A 310 -19.91 -26.75 4.72
C ALA A 310 -19.69 -28.26 4.49
N PRO A 311 -18.58 -28.69 3.85
CA PRO A 311 -18.36 -30.10 3.57
C PRO A 311 -18.34 -30.91 4.87
N GLU A 312 -19.18 -31.95 4.97
CA GLU A 312 -19.18 -32.86 6.14
C GLU A 312 -17.88 -33.69 6.24
N LYS A 313 -17.11 -33.77 5.15
CA LYS A 313 -15.81 -34.44 5.05
C LYS A 313 -14.88 -33.66 4.13
N ALA A 314 -13.69 -33.32 4.61
CA ALA A 314 -12.60 -32.83 3.77
C ALA A 314 -11.83 -34.04 3.22
N ASP A 315 -11.99 -34.35 1.94
CA ASP A 315 -11.17 -35.36 1.26
C ASP A 315 -9.89 -34.71 0.72
N PHE A 316 -8.79 -34.87 1.46
CA PHE A 316 -7.46 -34.52 0.98
C PHE A 316 -7.02 -35.52 -0.09
N LYS A 317 -6.79 -35.05 -1.32
CA LYS A 317 -6.08 -35.82 -2.35
C LYS A 317 -4.75 -35.16 -2.67
N ILE A 318 -3.66 -35.79 -2.28
CA ILE A 318 -2.32 -35.45 -2.76
C ILE A 318 -2.27 -35.87 -4.23
N SER A 319 -2.13 -34.91 -5.15
CA SER A 319 -1.73 -35.20 -6.52
C SER A 319 -0.27 -35.66 -6.48
N ALA A 320 -0.05 -36.95 -6.72
CA ALA A 320 1.29 -37.48 -6.94
C ALA A 320 1.77 -37.04 -8.33
N GLU A 321 2.21 -35.80 -8.46
CA GLU A 321 3.17 -35.49 -9.52
C GLU A 321 4.50 -36.17 -9.16
N LYS A 322 5.02 -36.95 -10.10
CA LYS A 322 6.25 -37.74 -9.98
C LYS A 322 7.44 -36.84 -9.62
N GLY A 323 7.71 -36.70 -8.33
CA GLY A 323 9.04 -36.38 -7.84
C GLY A 323 9.93 -37.61 -8.00
N GLU A 324 10.84 -37.57 -8.97
CA GLU A 324 12.04 -38.40 -8.90
C GLU A 324 12.73 -38.09 -7.57
N THR A 325 12.71 -39.06 -6.68
CA THR A 325 13.34 -38.98 -5.37
C THR A 325 14.84 -38.98 -5.56
N GLY A 326 15.45 -37.80 -5.37
CA GLY A 326 16.88 -37.66 -5.18
C GLY A 326 17.34 -38.57 -4.04
N LYS A 327 18.29 -39.46 -4.35
CA LYS A 327 18.98 -40.31 -3.37
C LYS A 327 19.77 -39.44 -2.39
N PRO A 328 19.91 -39.86 -1.12
CA PRO A 328 20.70 -39.14 -0.14
C PRO A 328 22.20 -39.33 -0.41
N ILE A 329 22.93 -38.21 -0.48
CA ILE A 329 24.34 -38.09 -0.05
C ILE A 329 24.44 -36.81 0.76
#